data_AF-A0A3C1FI06-F1
#
_entry.id   AF-A0A3C1FI06-F1
#
_cell.length_a   1.000
_cell.length_b   1.000
_cell.length_c   1.000
_cell.angle_alpha   90.00
_cell.angle_beta   90.00
_cell.angle_gamma   90.00
#
_symmetry.space_group_name_H-M   'P 1'
#
loop_
_entity.id
_entity.type
_entity.pdbx_description
1 polymer ?
#
loop_
_entity_poly.entity_id
_entity_poly.type
_entity_poly.pdbx_seq_one_letter_code
_entity_poly.pdbx_strand_id
1 'polypeptide(L)' 'MSGRFPQLDRLADVMTRLRAECPWDAAQTPESLVHHLVEETLEVVEAIEAGSDDALLE' A
#
# COMPACT_ATOMS: atom_id res chain seq x y z
N MET A 1 -9.27 17.55 7.70
CA MET A 1 -8.65 18.63 6.92
C MET A 1 -8.42 18.06 5.53
N SER A 2 -8.99 18.60 4.45
CA SER A 2 -8.67 18.09 3.11
C SER A 2 -7.42 18.80 2.59
N GLY A 3 -6.32 18.05 2.51
CA GLY A 3 -5.08 18.47 1.88
C GLY A 3 -5.16 18.43 0.36
N ARG A 4 -4.01 18.61 -0.28
CA ARG A 4 -3.83 18.65 -1.74
C ARG A 4 -4.28 17.35 -2.44
N PHE A 5 -4.34 16.23 -1.73
CA PHE A 5 -4.64 14.90 -2.27
C PHE A 5 -5.67 14.18 -1.38
N PRO A 6 -6.98 14.42 -1.56
CA PRO A 6 -7.99 13.97 -0.62
C PRO A 6 -8.11 12.43 -0.51
N GLN A 7 -7.77 11.69 -1.56
CA GLN A 7 -7.74 10.23 -1.54
C GLN A 7 -6.54 9.69 -0.76
N LEU A 8 -5.39 10.35 -0.85
CA LEU A 8 -4.20 9.98 -0.08
C LEU A 8 -4.40 10.28 1.41
N ASP A 9 -5.06 11.40 1.74
CA ASP A 9 -5.46 11.70 3.11
C ASP A 9 -6.40 10.61 3.66
N ARG A 10 -7.39 10.19 2.87
CA ARG A 10 -8.28 9.07 3.25
C ARG A 10 -7.52 7.76 3.45
N LEU A 11 -6.52 7.45 2.62
CA LEU A 11 -5.68 6.27 2.79
C LEU A 11 -4.90 6.34 4.11
N ALA A 12 -4.32 7.49 4.44
CA ALA A 12 -3.61 7.69 5.70
C ALA A 12 -4.52 7.51 6.93
N ASP A 13 -5.78 7.97 6.85
CA ASP A 13 -6.78 7.74 7.91
C ASP A 13 -7.10 6.25 8.07
N VAL A 14 -7.25 5.50 6.96
CA VAL A 14 -7.46 4.05 6.99
C VAL A 14 -6.27 3.33 7.62
N MET A 15 -5.04 3.65 7.20
CA MET A 15 -3.83 3.05 7.77
C MET A 15 -3.71 3.35 9.26
N THR A 16 -4.05 4.57 9.68
CA THR A 16 -4.08 4.96 11.09
C THR A 16 -5.05 4.10 11.89
N ARG A 17 -6.27 3.88 11.38
CA ARG A 17 -7.26 3.02 12.04
C ARG A 17 -6.80 1.57 12.11
N LEU A 18 -6.26 1.02 11.02
CA LEU A 18 -5.77 -0.36 10.98
C LEU A 18 -4.66 -0.58 12.01
N ARG A 19 -3.67 0.32 12.08
CA ARG A 19 -2.60 0.22 13.09
C ARG A 19 -3.07 0.37 14.54
N ALA A 20 -4.26 0.92 14.77
CA ALA A 20 -4.87 1.02 16.10
C ALA A 20 -5.74 -0.20 16.46
N GLU A 21 -6.46 -0.75 15.48
CA GLU A 21 -7.51 -1.75 15.71
C GLU A 21 -7.11 -3.18 15.29
N CYS A 22 -6.13 -3.33 14.40
CA CYS A 22 -5.65 -4.62 13.89
C CYS A 22 -4.29 -4.99 14.51
N PRO A 23 -4.20 -6.07 15.30
CA PRO A 23 -2.96 -6.49 15.94
C PRO A 23 -1.82 -6.80 14.97
N TRP A 24 -2.14 -7.34 13.80
CA TRP A 24 -1.13 -7.65 12.78
C TRP A 24 -0.53 -6.37 12.17
N ASP A 25 -1.36 -5.38 11.81
CA ASP A 25 -0.90 -4.09 11.28
C ASP A 25 -0.12 -3.29 12.33
N ALA A 26 -0.59 -3.32 13.59
CA ALA A 26 0.09 -2.68 14.70
C ALA A 26 1.51 -3.23 14.92
N ALA A 27 1.70 -4.54 14.72
CA ALA A 27 2.97 -5.23 14.90
C ALA A 27 3.97 -5.02 13.74
N GLN A 28 3.54 -4.50 12.59
CA GLN A 28 4.44 -4.28 11.45
C GLN A 28 5.50 -3.22 11.74
N THR A 29 6.74 -3.51 11.37
CA THR A 29 7.88 -2.57 11.39
C THR A 29 8.35 -2.27 9.97
N PRO A 30 9.14 -1.20 9.74
CA PRO A 30 9.73 -0.96 8.43
C PRO A 30 10.47 -2.19 7.88
N GLU A 31 11.18 -2.92 8.73
CA GLU A 31 11.93 -4.12 8.36
C GLU A 31 11.02 -5.29 7.95
N SER A 32 9.89 -5.51 8.66
CA SER A 32 8.95 -6.57 8.28
C SER A 32 8.24 -6.28 6.96
N LEU A 33 8.00 -5.00 6.65
CA LEU A 33 7.33 -4.55 5.43
C LEU A 33 8.22 -4.59 4.18
N VAL A 34 9.55 -4.71 4.31
CA VAL A 34 10.46 -4.76 3.15
C VAL A 34 10.10 -5.90 2.20
N HIS A 35 9.72 -7.06 2.72
CA HIS A 35 9.35 -8.22 1.89
C HIS A 35 8.17 -7.87 0.98
N HIS A 36 7.09 -7.33 1.54
CA HIS A 36 5.90 -6.93 0.79
C HIS A 36 6.19 -5.80 -0.19
N LEU A 37 6.99 -4.81 0.20
CA LEU A 37 7.39 -3.75 -0.72
C LEU A 37 8.13 -4.29 -1.97
N VAL A 38 8.99 -5.29 -1.79
CA VAL A 38 9.70 -5.94 -2.90
C VAL A 38 8.74 -6.74 -3.77
N GLU A 39 7.83 -7.51 -3.19
CA GLU A 39 6.81 -8.28 -3.91
C GLU A 39 5.95 -7.35 -4.79
N GLU A 40 5.33 -6.33 -4.21
CA GLU A 40 4.48 -5.37 -4.91
C GLU A 40 5.24 -4.61 -6.01
N THR A 41 6.53 -4.31 -5.79
CA THR A 41 7.37 -3.68 -6.83
C THR A 41 7.57 -4.62 -8.02
N LEU A 42 7.76 -5.90 -7.77
CA LEU A 42 7.91 -6.90 -8.84
C LEU A 42 6.59 -7.14 -9.56
N GLU A 43 5.46 -7.16 -8.85
CA GLU A 43 4.13 -7.26 -9.47
C GLU A 43 3.85 -6.07 -10.41
N VAL A 44 4.23 -4.85 -10.01
CA VAL A 44 4.15 -3.68 -10.91
C VAL A 44 5.04 -3.85 -12.14
N VAL A 45 6.25 -4.39 -12.00
CA VAL A 45 7.13 -4.70 -13.15
C VAL A 45 6.47 -5.71 -14.07
N GLU A 46 5.92 -6.79 -13.52
CA GLU A 46 5.22 -7.83 -14.28
C GLU A 46 4.00 -7.27 -15.03
N ALA A 47 3.21 -6.40 -14.40
CA ALA A 47 2.07 -5.73 -15.02
C ALA A 47 2.49 -4.87 -16.23
N ILE A 48 3.60 -4.13 -16.10
CA ILE A 48 4.17 -3.31 -17.17
C ILE A 48 4.68 -4.20 -18.31
N GLU A 49 5.42 -5.27 -17.99
CA GLU A 49 5.97 -6.20 -18.99
C GLU A 49 4.86 -6.96 -19.73
N ALA A 50 3.76 -7.27 -19.04
CA ALA A 50 2.56 -7.87 -19.62
C ALA A 50 1.70 -6.89 -20.42
N GLY A 51 1.93 -5.58 -20.30
CA GLY A 51 1.09 -4.54 -20.91
C GLY A 51 -0.34 -4.54 -20.37
N SER A 52 -0.53 -4.88 -19.09
CA SER A 52 -1.83 -5.02 -18.45
C SER A 52 -2.17 -3.80 -17.60
N ASP A 53 -2.97 -2.89 -18.16
CA ASP A 53 -3.46 -1.71 -17.42
C ASP A 53 -4.31 -2.11 -16.21
N ASP A 54 -5.06 -3.21 -16.30
CA ASP A 54 -5.88 -3.70 -15.19
C ASP A 54 -5.02 -4.15 -14.00
N ALA A 55 -3.92 -4.86 -14.26
CA ALA A 55 -2.99 -5.29 -13.21
C ALA A 55 -2.18 -4.12 -12.64
N LEU A 56 -1.94 -3.08 -13.46
CA LEU A 56 -1.25 -1.87 -13.00
C LEU A 56 -2.11 -0.99 -12.09
N LEU A 57 -3.44 -1.13 -12.16
CA LEU A 57 -4.42 -0.33 -11.40
C LEU A 57 -4.89 -0.99 -10.09
N GLU A 58 -4.46 -2.22 -9.82
CA GLU A 58 -4.69 -2.91 -8.55
C GLU A 58 -4.19 -2.09 -7.34
#